data_AF-A0AA42BQY6-F1
#
_entry.id   AF-A0AA42BQY6-F1
#
_cell.length_a   1.000
_cell.length_b   1.000
_cell.length_c   1.000
_cell.angle_alpha   90.00
_cell.angle_beta   90.00
_cell.angle_gamma   90.00
#
_symmetry.space_group_name_H-M   'P 1'
#
loop_
_entity.id
_entity.type
_entity.pdbx_description
1 polymer ?
#
loop_
_entity_poly.entity_id
_entity_poly.type
_entity_poly.pdbx_seq_one_letter_code
_entity_poly.pdbx_strand_id
1 'polypeptide(L)' 'QEGLAFAQFDYQMSHDLALASNNNVFVLMMNGFRGLYSRIGGYFFSHQQARDVANKYYADLLDVAEKGEYDRVPVVV' A
#
# COMPACT_ATOMS: atom_id res chain seq x y z
N GLN A 1 16.54 -10.43 -0.52
CA GLN A 1 16.10 -10.07 0.85
C GLN A 1 15.27 -8.79 0.88
N GLU A 2 15.42 -7.87 -0.09
CA GLU A 2 14.68 -6.59 -0.12
C GLU A 2 13.14 -6.71 -0.27
N GLY A 3 12.64 -7.70 -1.02
CA GLY A 3 11.20 -7.81 -1.31
C GLY A 3 10.32 -8.04 -0.08
N LEU A 4 10.80 -8.76 0.95
CA LEU A 4 10.02 -8.98 2.18
C LEU A 4 9.90 -7.69 3.01
N ALA A 5 10.98 -6.91 3.11
CA ALA A 5 10.95 -5.62 3.80
C ALA A 5 10.01 -4.64 3.08
N PHE A 6 10.04 -4.64 1.74
CA PHE A 6 9.13 -3.84 0.92
C PHE A 6 7.67 -4.26 1.11
N ALA A 7 7.38 -5.56 1.11
CA ALA A 7 6.04 -6.09 1.37
C ALA A 7 5.50 -5.72 2.76
N GLN A 8 6.37 -5.71 3.77
CA GLN A 8 6.01 -5.30 5.13
C GLN A 8 5.68 -3.80 5.18
N PHE A 9 6.50 -2.98 4.54
CA PHE A 9 6.25 -1.54 4.44
C PHE A 9 4.94 -1.24 3.71
N ASP A 10 4.73 -1.85 2.55
CA ASP A 10 3.52 -1.68 1.72
C ASP A 10 2.24 -2.10 2.47
N TYR A 11 2.29 -3.23 3.18
CA TYR A 11 1.20 -3.66 4.04
C TYR A 11 0.94 -2.67 5.18
N GLN A 12 2.00 -2.18 5.84
CA GLN A 12 1.87 -1.24 6.96
C GLN A 12 1.28 0.09 6.50
N MET A 13 1.75 0.62 5.37
CA MET A 13 1.23 1.85 4.78
C MET A 13 -0.27 1.74 4.44
N SER A 14 -0.68 0.64 3.81
CA SER A 14 -2.09 0.38 3.52
C SER A 14 -2.95 0.22 4.78
N HIS A 15 -2.40 -0.43 5.82
CA HIS A 15 -3.07 -0.60 7.11
C HIS A 15 -3.27 0.73 7.84
N ASP A 16 -2.26 1.60 7.83
CA ASP A 16 -2.32 2.94 8.43
C ASP A 16 -3.30 3.85 7.69
N LEU A 17 -3.39 3.77 6.36
CA LEU A 17 -4.41 4.47 5.58
C LEU A 17 -5.83 3.98 5.91
N ALA A 18 -6.02 2.67 6.09
CA ALA A 18 -7.30 2.10 6.51
C ALA A 18 -7.68 2.56 7.93
N LEU A 19 -6.72 2.69 8.85
CA LEU A 19 -6.94 3.28 10.17
C LEU A 19 -7.32 4.77 10.07
N ALA A 20 -6.61 5.52 9.22
CA ALA A 20 -6.86 6.95 8.99
C ALA A 20 -8.23 7.23 8.36
N SER A 21 -8.83 6.24 7.66
CA SER A 21 -10.19 6.36 7.12
C SER A 21 -11.28 6.35 8.20
N ASN A 22 -10.92 6.16 9.48
CA ASN A 22 -11.82 6.08 10.63
C ASN A 22 -12.93 5.02 10.47
N ASN A 23 -12.65 3.96 9.69
CA ASN A 23 -13.56 2.85 9.45
C ASN A 23 -12.88 1.51 9.75
N ASN A 24 -13.23 0.96 10.91
CA ASN A 24 -12.66 -0.29 11.43
C ASN A 24 -12.90 -1.50 10.52
N VAL A 25 -13.88 -1.47 9.62
CA VAL A 25 -14.13 -2.57 8.67
C VAL A 25 -12.92 -2.78 7.75
N PHE A 26 -12.31 -1.69 7.24
CA PHE A 26 -11.14 -1.80 6.35
C PHE A 26 -9.90 -2.31 7.10
N VAL A 27 -9.73 -1.89 8.36
CA VAL A 27 -8.64 -2.37 9.23
C VAL A 27 -8.77 -3.87 9.49
N LEU A 28 -9.98 -4.33 9.80
CA LEU A 28 -10.27 -5.76 10.03
C LEU A 28 -10.06 -6.58 8.76
N MET A 29 -10.46 -6.05 7.60
CA MET A 29 -10.21 -6.68 6.30
C MET A 29 -8.71 -6.86 6.07
N MET A 30 -7.91 -5.81 6.26
CA MET A 30 -6.44 -5.88 6.12
C MET A 30 -5.81 -6.89 7.07
N ASN A 31 -6.27 -6.93 8.32
CA ASN A 31 -5.79 -7.91 9.32
C ASN A 31 -6.02 -9.36 8.87
N GLY A 32 -7.17 -9.64 8.25
CA GLY A 32 -7.48 -10.97 7.69
C GLY A 32 -6.53 -11.39 6.56
N PHE A 33 -5.99 -10.42 5.81
CA PHE A 33 -5.09 -10.68 4.68
C PHE A 33 -3.60 -10.69 5.05
N ARG A 34 -3.18 -10.23 6.23
CA ARG A 34 -1.76 -10.08 6.63
C ARG A 34 -0.86 -11.28 6.28
N GLY A 35 -1.33 -12.49 6.60
CA GLY A 35 -0.57 -13.73 6.36
C GLY A 35 -0.39 -14.05 4.88
N LEU A 36 -1.46 -13.86 4.08
CA LEU A 36 -1.41 -14.03 2.63
C LEU A 36 -0.55 -12.95 1.96
N TYR A 37 -0.70 -11.70 2.43
CA TYR A 37 0.01 -10.54 1.93
C TYR A 37 1.52 -10.68 2.07
N SER A 38 2.00 -11.10 3.24
CA SER A 38 3.43 -11.32 3.49
C SER A 38 4.02 -12.38 2.57
N ARG A 39 3.23 -13.43 2.25
CA ARG A 39 3.68 -14.55 1.42
C ARG A 39 3.76 -14.18 -0.07
N ILE A 40 2.76 -13.46 -0.58
CA ILE A 40 2.72 -13.04 -1.99
C ILE A 40 3.62 -11.83 -2.21
N GLY A 41 3.54 -10.83 -1.33
CA GLY A 41 4.27 -9.58 -1.42
C GLY A 41 5.78 -9.80 -1.45
N GLY A 42 6.32 -10.73 -0.65
CA GLY A 42 7.75 -11.04 -0.68
C GLY A 42 8.24 -11.51 -2.05
N TYR A 43 7.42 -12.28 -2.78
CA TYR A 43 7.73 -12.72 -4.14
C TYR A 43 7.48 -11.63 -5.17
N PHE A 44 6.35 -10.93 -5.09
CA PHE A 44 6.00 -9.82 -5.98
C PHE A 44 7.09 -8.74 -5.97
N PHE A 45 7.44 -8.25 -4.79
CA PHE A 45 8.48 -7.24 -4.59
C PHE A 45 9.90 -7.77 -4.68
N SER A 46 10.11 -9.06 -4.98
CA SER A 46 11.45 -9.53 -5.37
C SER A 46 11.89 -8.95 -6.72
N HIS A 47 10.92 -8.60 -7.58
CA HIS A 47 11.15 -7.96 -8.87
C HIS A 47 11.30 -6.44 -8.73
N GLN A 48 12.36 -5.87 -9.32
CA GLN A 48 12.59 -4.42 -9.27
C GLN A 48 11.45 -3.62 -9.89
N GLN A 49 10.91 -4.08 -11.03
CA GLN A 49 9.79 -3.41 -11.70
C GLN A 49 8.55 -3.26 -10.79
N ALA A 50 8.26 -4.26 -9.97
CA ALA A 50 7.15 -4.19 -9.02
C ALA A 50 7.38 -3.10 -7.95
N ARG A 51 8.63 -2.96 -7.48
CA ARG A 51 9.01 -1.90 -6.52
C ARG A 51 8.95 -0.52 -7.17
N ASP A 52 9.37 -0.39 -8.42
CA ASP A 52 9.33 0.89 -9.15
C ASP A 52 7.88 1.36 -9.34
N VAL A 53 6.98 0.44 -9.71
CA VAL A 53 5.54 0.73 -9.83
C VAL A 53 4.95 1.13 -8.48
N ALA A 54 5.24 0.40 -7.41
CA ALA A 54 4.73 0.72 -6.08
C ALA A 54 5.26 2.06 -5.54
N ASN A 55 6.55 2.36 -5.74
CA ASN A 55 7.13 3.65 -5.36
C ASN A 55 6.47 4.81 -6.12
N LYS A 56 6.23 4.64 -7.42
CA LYS A 56 5.50 5.64 -8.21
C LYS A 56 4.09 5.84 -7.66
N TYR A 57 3.39 4.75 -7.36
CA TYR A 57 2.06 4.80 -6.76
C TYR A 57 2.04 5.56 -5.43
N TYR A 58 2.99 5.30 -4.51
CA TYR A 58 3.07 6.04 -3.25
C TYR A 58 3.35 7.53 -3.46
N ALA A 59 4.22 7.88 -4.41
CA ALA A 59 4.53 9.26 -4.73
C ALA A 59 3.32 10.00 -5.32
N ASP A 60 2.58 9.35 -6.23
CA ASP A 60 1.37 9.92 -6.85
C ASP A 60 0.26 10.09 -5.79
N LEU A 61 0.10 9.15 -4.85
CA LEU A 61 -0.83 9.29 -3.72
C LEU A 61 -0.45 10.45 -2.79
N LEU A 62 0.83 10.60 -2.48
CA LEU A 62 1.31 11.69 -1.62
C LEU A 62 1.06 13.05 -2.28
N ASP A 63 1.35 13.19 -3.57
CA ASP A 63 1.12 14.43 -4.34
C ASP A 63 -0.37 14.83 -4.33
N VAL A 64 -1.27 13.87 -4.53
CA VAL A 64 -2.72 14.10 -4.47
C VAL A 64 -3.17 14.49 -3.06
N ALA A 65 -2.62 13.84 -2.02
CA ALA A 65 -2.94 14.14 -0.63
C ALA A 65 -2.48 15.55 -0.21
N GLU A 66 -1.26 15.95 -0.59
CA GLU A 66 -0.70 17.28 -0.31
C GLU A 66 -1.46 18.40 -1.03
N LYS A 67 -1.96 18.15 -2.24
CA LYS A 67 -2.77 19.10 -3.00
C LYS A 67 -4.25 19.14 -2.58
N GLY A 68 -4.70 18.18 -1.77
CA GLY A 68 -6.10 18.04 -1.39
C GLY A 68 -7.02 17.63 -2.55
N GLU A 69 -6.48 17.01 -3.60
CA GLU A 69 -7.20 16.65 -4.82
C GLU A 69 -7.90 15.27 -4.67
N TYR A 70 -8.73 15.09 -3.64
CA TYR A 70 -9.29 13.79 -3.26
C TYR A 70 -10.04 13.07 -4.40
N ASP A 71 -10.63 13.83 -5.33
CA ASP A 71 -11.34 13.31 -6.50
C ASP A 71 -10.42 12.56 -7.49
N ARG A 72 -9.11 12.79 -7.41
CA ARG A 72 -8.11 12.17 -8.30
C ARG A 72 -7.56 10.85 -7.77
N VAL A 73 -7.82 10.51 -6.51
CA VAL A 73 -7.36 9.25 -5.90
C VAL A 73 -7.76 8.02 -6.75
N PRO A 74 -9.00 7.89 -7.28
CA PRO A 74 -9.39 6.74 -8.10
C PRO A 74 -8.65 6.60 -9.44
N VAL A 75 -7.97 7.66 -9.91
CA VAL A 75 -7.19 7.65 -11.16
C VAL A 75 -5.73 7.27 -10.91
N VAL A 76 -5.27 7.39 -9.66
CA VAL A 76 -3.93 6.99 -9.22
C VAL A 76 -3.85 5.49 -8.89
N VAL A 77 -4.96 4.90 -8.44
CA VAL A 77 -5.09 3.50 -8.02
C VAL A 77 -5.34 2.57 -9.21
#